data_AF-A0A0N0HKP1-F1
#
_entry.id   AF-A0A0N0HKP1-F1
#
_cell.length_a   1.000
_cell.length_b   1.000
_cell.length_c   1.000
_cell.angle_alpha   90.00
_cell.angle_beta   90.00
_cell.angle_gamma   90.00
#
_symmetry.space_group_name_H-M   'P 1'
#
loop_
_entity.id
_entity.type
_entity.pdbx_description
1 polymer ?
#
loop_
_entity_poly.entity_id
_entity_poly.type
_entity_poly.pdbx_seq_one_letter_code
_entity_poly.pdbx_strand_id
1 'polypeptide(L)'
;MTGAPATAAGGSGATPVHRGGKLGAAAVNQAGLWNIANILTMVRLLLVPGFVMLLLHDGGYDPVWRSFAWAAFAVAMITDVFDGHLARTYNLVTDFGKIADPIADKAIMGAALICLSSLGDLPWWITGVILFRELGITLMRFWVIRHSVIPASRGGKAKTLAQGIAVGMYVLALTGPLATLRFWVMMAAVVLTVVTGLDYVRQAVVLRRLGLAAERAAALEAVTVVAGMEDAAGGRRSGECAGGTAEGVVETVGEPAGEPPFGNPVGERVAGSRGAAEAER
;
A
#
# COMPACT_ATOMS: atom_id res chain seq x y z
N MET A 1 69.60 53.97 19.63
CA MET A 1 69.18 54.50 20.94
C MET A 1 67.87 53.80 21.30
N THR A 2 67.88 53.03 22.41
CA THR A 2 66.76 52.74 23.35
C THR A 2 65.35 52.51 22.79
N GLY A 3 64.61 51.43 23.04
CA GLY A 3 64.73 50.33 23.99
C GLY A 3 63.57 49.32 23.75
N ALA A 4 63.70 48.14 24.34
CA ALA A 4 62.74 47.03 24.32
C ALA A 4 61.58 47.27 25.34
N PRO A 5 60.78 46.25 25.72
CA PRO A 5 59.69 45.57 25.00
C PRO A 5 58.39 45.49 25.85
N ALA A 6 57.29 44.95 25.32
CA ALA A 6 56.28 44.27 26.16
C ALA A 6 55.37 43.34 25.34
N THR A 7 55.21 42.14 25.88
CA THR A 7 54.40 41.01 25.40
C THR A 7 52.98 41.07 25.96
N ALA A 8 52.00 40.47 25.27
CA ALA A 8 50.79 39.80 25.78
C ALA A 8 49.80 39.62 24.60
N ALA A 9 49.65 38.41 24.04
CA ALA A 9 48.76 37.34 24.52
C ALA A 9 47.29 37.51 24.08
N GLY A 10 46.82 36.54 23.30
CA GLY A 10 45.47 35.99 23.38
C GLY A 10 44.38 36.70 22.56
N GLY A 11 43.77 35.98 21.61
CA GLY A 11 42.57 36.47 20.95
C GLY A 11 42.11 35.61 19.78
N SER A 12 41.53 34.47 20.12
CA SER A 12 40.86 33.48 19.28
C SER A 12 40.13 34.02 18.03
N GLY A 13 40.22 33.24 16.95
CA GLY A 13 39.57 33.51 15.68
C GLY A 13 38.05 33.69 15.79
N ALA A 14 37.58 34.78 15.20
CA ALA A 14 36.17 35.00 14.90
C ALA A 14 35.93 34.67 13.43
N THR A 15 35.50 33.44 13.14
CA THR A 15 34.86 33.11 11.86
C THR A 15 33.52 33.83 11.77
N PRO A 16 33.18 34.44 10.61
CA PRO A 16 31.89 35.08 10.44
C PRO A 16 30.80 34.01 10.39
N VAL A 17 29.84 34.10 11.31
CA VAL A 17 28.64 33.26 11.33
C VAL A 17 27.80 33.63 10.11
N HIS A 18 27.75 32.74 9.12
CA HIS A 18 26.89 32.86 7.95
C HIS A 18 25.42 32.83 8.40
N ARG A 19 24.82 34.01 8.51
CA ARG A 19 23.38 34.22 8.68
C ARG A 19 22.70 33.81 7.37
N GLY A 20 22.17 32.58 7.36
CA GLY A 20 21.44 32.02 6.23
C GLY A 20 20.40 31.03 6.73
N GLY A 21 19.51 31.50 7.61
CA GLY A 21 18.33 30.74 7.99
C GLY A 21 17.51 30.47 6.73
N LYS A 22 17.50 29.21 6.28
CA LYS A 22 16.58 28.70 5.27
C LYS A 22 15.17 28.66 5.88
N LEU A 23 14.59 29.83 6.10
CA LEU A 23 13.16 30.02 6.33
C LEU A 23 12.50 29.98 4.94
N GLY A 24 12.22 28.78 4.42
CA GLY A 24 11.61 28.70 3.08
C GLY A 24 11.39 27.31 2.50
N ALA A 25 11.48 26.23 3.27
CA ALA A 25 11.28 24.88 2.73
C ALA A 25 10.68 23.93 3.76
N ALA A 26 9.43 24.20 4.17
CA ALA A 26 8.44 23.20 4.61
C ALA A 26 7.19 23.89 5.18
N ALA A 27 6.62 24.87 4.46
CA ALA A 27 5.18 25.02 4.52
C ALA A 27 4.59 23.87 3.69
N VAL A 28 4.70 22.65 4.23
CA VAL A 28 3.89 21.52 3.75
C VAL A 28 2.48 22.04 3.99
N ASN A 29 1.77 22.31 2.90
CA ASN A 29 0.39 22.76 2.93
C ASN A 29 -0.40 21.60 3.56
N GLN A 30 -0.43 21.56 4.90
CA GLN A 30 -1.23 20.62 5.64
C GLN A 30 -2.65 21.03 5.32
N ALA A 31 -3.23 20.40 4.31
CA ALA A 31 -4.62 20.58 3.97
C ALA A 31 -5.40 20.37 5.27
N GLY A 32 -5.97 21.45 5.79
CA GLY A 32 -6.70 21.40 7.05
C GLY A 32 -7.84 20.37 6.95
N LEU A 33 -8.39 19.97 8.09
CA LEU A 33 -9.63 19.17 8.15
C LEU A 33 -10.76 19.76 7.28
N TRP A 34 -10.73 21.08 7.04
CA TRP A 34 -11.58 21.83 6.12
C TRP A 34 -11.05 21.79 4.68
N ASN A 35 -10.90 20.58 4.17
CA ASN A 35 -10.56 20.32 2.78
C ASN A 35 -11.83 19.87 2.06
N ILE A 36 -12.02 20.33 0.82
CA ILE A 36 -13.19 19.99 0.00
C ILE A 36 -13.40 18.47 -0.09
N ALA A 37 -12.31 17.69 -0.18
CA ALA A 37 -12.38 16.23 -0.19
C ALA A 37 -13.00 15.68 1.11
N ASN A 38 -12.56 16.19 2.27
CA ASN A 38 -13.07 15.74 3.56
C ASN A 38 -14.54 16.13 3.78
N ILE A 39 -14.93 17.33 3.33
CA ILE A 39 -16.34 17.76 3.39
C ILE A 39 -17.21 16.83 2.55
N LEU A 40 -16.76 16.43 1.35
CA LEU A 40 -17.47 15.47 0.51
C LEU A 40 -17.60 14.10 1.19
N THR A 41 -16.54 13.59 1.83
CA THR A 41 -16.59 12.34 2.60
C THR A 41 -17.57 12.44 3.78
N MET A 42 -17.57 13.56 4.52
CA MET A 42 -18.49 13.80 5.64
C MET A 42 -19.96 13.90 5.18
N VAL A 43 -20.20 14.60 4.06
CA VAL A 43 -21.52 14.67 3.44
C VAL A 43 -21.96 13.28 3.02
N ARG A 44 -21.10 12.46 2.39
CA ARG A 44 -21.42 11.06 2.06
C ARG A 44 -21.83 10.27 3.29
N LEU A 45 -21.07 10.40 4.38
CA LEU A 45 -21.36 9.70 5.63
C LEU A 45 -22.73 10.11 6.21
N LEU A 46 -23.12 11.38 6.07
CA LEU A 46 -24.44 11.88 6.44
C LEU A 46 -25.55 11.43 5.48
N LEU A 47 -25.23 11.24 4.20
CA LEU A 47 -26.16 10.71 3.20
C LEU A 47 -26.54 9.25 3.49
N VAL A 48 -25.68 8.46 4.13
CA VAL A 48 -25.98 7.05 4.48
C VAL A 48 -27.24 6.91 5.35
N PRO A 49 -27.35 7.53 6.54
CA PRO A 49 -28.56 7.43 7.34
C PRO A 49 -29.77 8.07 6.63
N GLY A 50 -29.58 9.16 5.88
CA GLY A 50 -30.65 9.75 5.07
C GLY A 50 -31.18 8.79 4.01
N PHE A 51 -30.30 8.09 3.30
CA PHE A 51 -30.65 7.05 2.34
C PHE A 51 -31.43 5.90 2.99
N VAL A 52 -30.99 5.43 4.16
CA VAL A 52 -31.67 4.36 4.91
C VAL A 52 -33.08 4.80 5.30
N MET A 53 -33.24 6.02 5.81
CA MET A 53 -34.56 6.57 6.15
C MET A 53 -35.47 6.66 4.93
N LEU A 54 -34.96 7.17 3.80
CA LEU A 54 -35.72 7.27 2.54
C LEU A 54 -36.14 5.90 2.01
N LEU A 55 -35.24 4.92 2.04
CA LEU A 55 -35.50 3.59 1.48
C LEU A 55 -36.47 2.77 2.34
N LEU A 56 -36.42 2.91 3.67
CA LEU A 56 -37.31 2.19 4.58
C LEU A 56 -38.60 2.94 4.90
N HIS A 57 -38.76 4.17 4.39
CA HIS A 57 -39.94 4.99 4.61
C HIS A 57 -41.20 4.30 4.11
N ASP A 58 -42.27 4.34 4.90
CA ASP A 58 -43.59 3.78 4.59
C ASP A 58 -43.53 2.32 4.09
N GLY A 59 -42.70 1.49 4.74
CA GLY A 59 -42.52 0.09 4.40
C GLY A 59 -41.64 -0.17 3.17
N GLY A 60 -41.09 0.88 2.54
CA GLY A 60 -40.06 0.78 1.50
C GLY A 60 -40.56 0.41 0.09
N TYR A 61 -41.87 0.49 -0.14
CA TYR A 61 -42.48 0.15 -1.43
C TYR A 61 -43.13 1.34 -2.15
N ASP A 62 -43.17 2.52 -1.53
CA ASP A 62 -43.65 3.74 -2.19
C ASP A 62 -42.69 4.15 -3.33
N PRO A 63 -43.15 4.26 -4.59
CA PRO A 63 -42.32 4.63 -5.73
C PRO A 63 -41.65 6.01 -5.61
N VAL A 64 -42.30 6.97 -4.96
CA VAL A 64 -41.78 8.33 -4.77
C VAL A 64 -40.59 8.29 -3.82
N TRP A 65 -40.73 7.65 -2.67
CA TRP A 65 -39.66 7.51 -1.68
C TRP A 65 -38.49 6.67 -2.23
N ARG A 66 -38.76 5.61 -2.99
CA ARG A 66 -37.71 4.83 -3.69
C ARG A 66 -36.96 5.66 -4.73
N SER A 67 -37.62 6.60 -5.41
CA SER A 67 -36.97 7.50 -6.35
C SER A 67 -36.03 8.48 -5.64
N PHE A 68 -36.44 9.02 -4.49
CA PHE A 68 -35.55 9.85 -3.66
C PHE A 68 -34.39 9.06 -3.06
N ALA A 69 -34.63 7.84 -2.57
CA ALA A 69 -33.58 6.94 -2.10
C ALA A 69 -32.57 6.63 -3.22
N TRP A 70 -33.06 6.36 -4.43
CA TRP A 70 -32.21 6.13 -5.60
C TRP A 70 -31.38 7.37 -5.94
N ALA A 71 -31.99 8.56 -5.92
CA ALA A 71 -31.27 9.81 -6.18
C ALA A 71 -30.17 10.05 -5.13
N ALA A 72 -30.47 9.85 -3.84
CA ALA A 72 -29.48 9.97 -2.76
C ALA A 72 -28.33 8.96 -2.94
N PHE A 73 -28.65 7.71 -3.27
CA PHE A 73 -27.66 6.67 -3.58
C PHE A 73 -26.78 7.03 -4.77
N ALA A 74 -27.40 7.47 -5.88
CA ALA A 74 -26.69 7.87 -7.10
C ALA A 74 -25.76 9.07 -6.83
N VAL A 75 -26.23 10.10 -6.13
CA VAL A 75 -25.42 11.25 -5.74
C VAL A 75 -24.21 10.80 -4.92
N ALA A 76 -24.42 10.00 -3.88
CA ALA A 76 -23.32 9.53 -3.04
C ALA A 76 -22.27 8.69 -3.81
N MET A 77 -22.71 7.81 -4.70
CA MET A 77 -21.84 7.01 -5.58
C MET A 77 -21.08 7.86 -6.59
N ILE A 78 -21.70 8.91 -7.12
CA ILE A 78 -21.06 9.82 -8.06
C ILE A 78 -20.04 10.69 -7.33
N THR A 79 -20.39 11.22 -6.17
CA THR A 79 -19.49 12.04 -5.33
C THR A 79 -18.21 11.28 -4.96
N ASP A 80 -18.28 9.95 -4.76
CA ASP A 80 -17.16 9.02 -4.48
C ASP A 80 -16.11 8.93 -5.59
N VAL A 81 -16.55 9.08 -6.83
CA VAL A 81 -15.64 9.09 -7.97
C VAL A 81 -14.97 10.46 -8.08
N PHE A 82 -15.74 11.52 -7.80
CA PHE A 82 -15.26 12.89 -7.94
C PHE A 82 -14.28 13.30 -6.83
N ASP A 83 -14.55 12.99 -5.56
CA ASP A 83 -13.61 13.30 -4.47
C ASP A 83 -12.32 12.49 -4.57
N GLY A 84 -12.39 11.21 -4.93
CA GLY A 84 -11.22 10.38 -5.18
C GLY A 84 -10.37 10.89 -6.34
N HIS A 85 -10.98 11.52 -7.34
CA HIS A 85 -10.25 12.20 -8.41
C HIS A 85 -9.64 13.53 -7.91
N LEU A 86 -10.42 14.35 -7.21
CA LEU A 86 -9.99 15.67 -6.73
C LEU A 86 -8.85 15.55 -5.70
N ALA A 87 -8.94 14.63 -4.74
CA ALA A 87 -7.90 14.41 -3.73
C ALA A 87 -6.55 14.04 -4.36
N ARG A 88 -6.57 13.25 -5.44
CA ARG A 88 -5.35 12.81 -6.17
C ARG A 88 -4.76 13.92 -7.02
N THR A 89 -5.62 14.73 -7.66
CA THR A 89 -5.17 15.83 -8.53
C THR A 89 -4.60 17.00 -7.73
N TYR A 90 -5.15 17.30 -6.55
CA TYR A 90 -4.74 18.43 -5.72
C TYR A 90 -3.79 18.05 -4.57
N ASN A 91 -3.36 16.78 -4.46
CA ASN A 91 -2.52 16.25 -3.39
C ASN A 91 -3.05 16.57 -1.98
N LEU A 92 -4.37 16.61 -1.87
CA LEU A 92 -5.15 17.09 -0.73
C LEU A 92 -5.44 15.92 0.24
N VAL A 93 -4.41 15.15 0.58
CA VAL A 93 -4.54 13.91 1.36
C VAL A 93 -4.30 14.19 2.85
N THR A 94 -5.34 14.00 3.67
CA THR A 94 -5.25 14.11 5.13
C THR A 94 -5.25 12.73 5.79
N ASP A 95 -4.67 12.61 7.00
CA ASP A 95 -4.67 11.32 7.72
C ASP A 95 -6.07 10.86 8.14
N PHE A 96 -6.97 11.81 8.42
CA PHE A 96 -8.38 11.52 8.64
C PHE A 96 -9.04 10.95 7.37
N GLY A 97 -8.84 11.59 6.22
CA GLY A 97 -9.40 11.14 4.94
C GLY A 97 -8.94 9.73 4.58
N LYS A 98 -7.67 9.38 4.82
CA LYS A 98 -7.14 8.01 4.58
C LYS A 98 -7.90 6.92 5.32
N ILE A 99 -8.46 7.22 6.49
CA ILE A 99 -9.21 6.27 7.32
C ILE A 99 -10.71 6.35 7.03
N ALA A 100 -11.23 7.57 6.85
CA ALA A 100 -12.64 7.83 6.62
C ALA A 100 -13.13 7.35 5.23
N ASP A 101 -12.33 7.54 4.17
CA ASP A 101 -12.70 7.14 2.80
C ASP A 101 -13.10 5.66 2.73
N PRO A 102 -12.25 4.68 3.11
CA PRO A 102 -12.61 3.27 2.95
C PRO A 102 -13.84 2.82 3.74
N ILE A 103 -14.18 3.57 4.81
CA ILE A 103 -15.39 3.33 5.59
C ILE A 103 -16.60 3.92 4.86
N ALA A 104 -16.51 5.18 4.43
CA ALA A 104 -17.58 5.88 3.73
C ALA A 104 -17.91 5.24 2.37
N ASP A 105 -16.90 4.85 1.59
CA ASP A 105 -17.01 4.13 0.31
C ASP A 105 -17.86 2.85 0.45
N LYS A 106 -17.77 2.19 1.61
CA LYS A 106 -18.45 0.91 1.87
C LYS A 106 -19.74 1.05 2.65
N ALA A 107 -19.91 2.14 3.38
CA ALA A 107 -21.08 2.38 4.19
C ALA A 107 -22.35 2.46 3.34
N ILE A 108 -22.36 3.20 2.22
CA ILE A 108 -23.58 3.34 1.43
C ILE A 108 -23.96 2.07 0.67
N MET A 109 -22.99 1.39 0.07
CA MET A 109 -23.21 0.11 -0.61
C MET A 109 -23.68 -0.95 0.39
N GLY A 110 -23.05 -1.00 1.57
CA GLY A 110 -23.43 -1.94 2.62
C GLY A 110 -24.82 -1.67 3.17
N ALA A 111 -25.14 -0.40 3.45
CA ALA A 111 -26.45 0.02 3.91
C ALA A 111 -27.55 -0.34 2.89
N ALA A 112 -27.31 -0.10 1.59
CA ALA A 112 -28.24 -0.47 0.53
C ALA A 112 -28.51 -1.97 0.48
N LEU A 113 -27.47 -2.81 0.50
CA LEU A 113 -27.63 -4.27 0.47
C LEU A 113 -28.39 -4.78 1.70
N ILE A 114 -28.09 -4.27 2.89
CA ILE A 114 -28.77 -4.64 4.14
C ILE A 114 -30.24 -4.23 4.07
N CYS A 115 -30.55 -2.99 3.70
CA CYS A 115 -31.92 -2.51 3.62
C CYS A 115 -32.75 -3.28 2.59
N LEU A 116 -32.19 -3.55 1.41
CA LEU A 116 -32.86 -4.34 0.38
C LEU A 116 -33.10 -5.79 0.84
N SER A 117 -32.20 -6.36 1.64
CA SER A 117 -32.41 -7.70 2.21
C SER A 117 -33.47 -7.70 3.31
N SER A 118 -33.51 -6.65 4.15
CA SER A 118 -34.54 -6.50 5.17
C SER A 118 -35.93 -6.26 4.58
N LEU A 119 -36.02 -5.58 3.43
CA LEU A 119 -37.27 -5.42 2.69
C LEU A 119 -37.73 -6.72 2.01
N GLY A 120 -36.84 -7.70 1.84
CA GLY A 120 -37.11 -8.97 1.16
C GLY A 120 -36.82 -8.94 -0.36
N ASP A 121 -36.31 -7.81 -0.88
CA ASP A 121 -35.94 -7.66 -2.29
C ASP A 121 -34.70 -8.50 -2.65
N LEU A 122 -33.77 -8.69 -1.70
CA LEU A 122 -32.57 -9.51 -1.87
C LEU A 122 -32.52 -10.69 -0.87
N PRO A 123 -32.17 -11.90 -1.34
CA PRO A 123 -31.77 -12.99 -0.46
C PRO A 123 -30.53 -12.63 0.38
N TRP A 124 -30.59 -12.91 1.69
CA TRP A 124 -29.50 -12.62 2.64
C TRP A 124 -28.15 -13.23 2.27
N TRP A 125 -28.12 -14.36 1.56
CA TRP A 125 -26.88 -14.97 1.12
C TRP A 125 -26.10 -14.10 0.13
N ILE A 126 -26.78 -13.35 -0.75
CA ILE A 126 -26.15 -12.42 -1.70
C ILE A 126 -25.46 -11.31 -0.92
N THR A 127 -26.20 -10.70 0.00
CA THR A 127 -25.71 -9.61 0.85
C THR A 127 -24.54 -10.09 1.72
N GLY A 128 -24.64 -11.26 2.32
CA GLY A 128 -23.56 -11.87 3.10
C GLY A 128 -22.28 -12.07 2.26
N VAL A 129 -22.39 -12.64 1.06
CA VAL A 129 -21.23 -12.85 0.16
C VAL A 129 -20.58 -11.52 -0.24
N ILE A 130 -21.39 -10.53 -0.63
CA ILE A 130 -20.88 -9.23 -1.06
C ILE A 130 -20.21 -8.50 0.10
N LEU A 131 -20.88 -8.38 1.25
CA LEU A 131 -20.35 -7.70 2.43
C LEU A 131 -19.08 -8.36 2.95
N PHE A 132 -19.06 -9.70 3.05
CA PHE A 132 -17.88 -10.43 3.49
C PHE A 132 -16.67 -10.12 2.59
N ARG A 133 -16.86 -10.15 1.27
CA ARG A 133 -15.79 -9.81 0.32
C ARG A 133 -15.37 -8.34 0.42
N GLU A 134 -16.33 -7.42 0.52
CA GLU A 134 -16.07 -5.98 0.61
C GLU A 134 -15.24 -5.65 1.85
N LEU A 135 -15.68 -6.11 3.03
CA LEU A 135 -14.99 -5.90 4.30
C LEU A 135 -13.65 -6.64 4.34
N GLY A 136 -13.60 -7.88 3.86
CA GLY A 136 -12.38 -8.69 3.83
C GLY A 136 -11.27 -8.05 3.00
N ILE A 137 -11.57 -7.55 1.80
CA ILE A 137 -10.58 -6.87 0.96
C ILE A 137 -10.18 -5.51 1.53
N THR A 138 -11.11 -4.76 2.12
CA THR A 138 -10.79 -3.51 2.80
C THR A 138 -9.83 -3.75 3.97
N LEU A 139 -10.10 -4.74 4.82
CA LEU A 139 -9.24 -5.09 5.95
C LEU A 139 -7.86 -5.58 5.50
N MET A 140 -7.82 -6.46 4.49
CA MET A 140 -6.55 -6.92 3.91
C MET A 140 -5.73 -5.75 3.35
N ARG A 141 -6.38 -4.80 2.65
CA ARG A 141 -5.71 -3.60 2.14
C ARG A 141 -5.08 -2.80 3.27
N PHE A 142 -5.80 -2.56 4.36
CA PHE A 142 -5.25 -1.87 5.53
C PHE A 142 -4.05 -2.61 6.15
N TRP A 143 -4.10 -3.94 6.21
CA TRP A 143 -2.99 -4.74 6.73
C TRP A 143 -1.75 -4.71 5.82
N VAL A 144 -1.95 -4.82 4.51
CA VAL A 144 -0.85 -4.88 3.53
C VAL A 144 -0.18 -3.53 3.29
N ILE A 145 -0.91 -2.41 3.35
CA ILE A 145 -0.32 -1.06 3.24
C ILE A 145 0.81 -0.84 4.25
N ARG A 146 0.81 -1.57 5.38
CA ARG A 146 1.88 -1.51 6.38
C ARG A 146 3.18 -2.24 5.97
N HIS A 147 3.17 -3.11 4.95
CA HIS A 147 4.29 -4.00 4.61
C HIS A 147 4.64 -4.10 3.11
N SER A 148 3.73 -3.78 2.17
CA SER A 148 4.03 -3.74 0.72
C SER A 148 2.92 -3.09 -0.10
N VAL A 149 3.27 -2.48 -1.23
CA VAL A 149 2.31 -1.85 -2.14
C VAL A 149 1.77 -2.89 -3.11
N ILE A 150 0.56 -3.42 -2.86
CA ILE A 150 -0.10 -4.30 -3.85
C ILE A 150 -0.57 -3.45 -5.04
N PRO A 151 -0.12 -3.73 -6.28
CA PRO A 151 -0.61 -3.03 -7.45
C PRO A 151 -2.11 -3.27 -7.66
N ALA A 152 -2.84 -2.20 -7.99
CA ALA A 152 -4.29 -2.23 -8.12
C ALA A 152 -4.73 -3.14 -9.28
N SER A 153 -5.60 -4.13 -9.02
CA SER A 153 -6.14 -4.98 -10.07
C SER A 153 -7.22 -4.23 -10.88
N ARG A 154 -7.19 -4.40 -12.22
CA ARG A 154 -8.19 -3.84 -13.14
C ARG A 154 -9.61 -4.35 -12.85
N GLY A 155 -9.73 -5.54 -12.24
CA GLY A 155 -11.01 -6.15 -11.87
C GLY A 155 -11.80 -5.38 -10.82
N GLY A 156 -11.14 -4.54 -10.00
CA GLY A 156 -11.82 -3.71 -9.00
C GLY A 156 -12.79 -2.70 -9.61
N LYS A 157 -12.43 -2.07 -10.73
CA LYS A 157 -13.27 -1.02 -11.38
C LYS A 157 -14.55 -1.60 -11.97
N ALA A 158 -14.43 -2.71 -12.70
CA ALA A 158 -15.58 -3.38 -13.32
C ALA A 158 -16.57 -3.87 -12.24
N LYS A 159 -16.07 -4.39 -11.12
CA LYS A 159 -16.90 -4.79 -9.99
C LYS A 159 -17.71 -3.62 -9.44
N THR A 160 -17.06 -2.51 -9.11
CA THR A 160 -17.75 -1.36 -8.49
C THR A 160 -18.84 -0.82 -9.40
N LEU A 161 -18.58 -0.72 -10.71
CA LEU A 161 -19.59 -0.28 -11.67
C LEU A 161 -20.77 -1.28 -11.75
N ALA A 162 -20.47 -2.56 -11.95
CA ALA A 162 -21.52 -3.59 -12.06
C ALA A 162 -22.37 -3.68 -10.77
N GLN A 163 -21.73 -3.64 -9.61
CA GLN A 163 -22.41 -3.72 -8.32
C GLN A 163 -23.21 -2.45 -8.02
N GLY A 164 -22.68 -1.26 -8.35
CA GLY A 164 -23.40 0.01 -8.19
C GLY A 164 -24.63 0.08 -9.08
N ILE A 165 -24.53 -0.36 -10.34
CA ILE A 165 -25.69 -0.45 -11.26
C ILE A 165 -26.70 -1.47 -10.73
N ALA A 166 -26.24 -2.66 -10.32
CA ALA A 166 -27.11 -3.70 -9.77
C ALA A 166 -27.91 -3.18 -8.56
N VAL A 167 -27.23 -2.61 -7.56
CA VAL A 167 -27.88 -2.07 -6.37
C VAL A 167 -28.79 -0.90 -6.71
N GLY A 168 -28.36 0.02 -7.58
CA GLY A 168 -29.21 1.13 -8.05
C GLY A 168 -30.51 0.65 -8.70
N MET A 169 -30.44 -0.39 -9.54
CA MET A 169 -31.64 -1.00 -10.14
C MET A 169 -32.57 -1.66 -9.11
N TYR A 170 -32.03 -2.14 -7.99
CA TYR A 170 -32.84 -2.66 -6.89
C TYR A 170 -33.40 -1.58 -5.99
N VAL A 171 -32.70 -0.45 -5.79
CA VAL A 171 -33.24 0.67 -5.01
C VAL A 171 -34.44 1.29 -5.73
N LEU A 172 -34.34 1.47 -7.05
CA LEU A 172 -35.43 2.03 -7.85
C LEU A 172 -36.58 1.01 -8.00
N ALA A 173 -37.83 1.48 -7.96
CA ALA A 173 -39.02 0.66 -8.12
C ALA A 173 -39.22 0.21 -9.59
N LEU A 174 -38.40 -0.73 -10.06
CA LEU A 174 -38.47 -1.22 -11.44
C LEU A 174 -39.62 -2.23 -11.62
N THR A 175 -40.44 -2.03 -12.65
CA THR A 175 -41.47 -2.96 -13.09
C THR A 175 -41.16 -3.51 -14.49
N GLY A 176 -41.77 -4.65 -14.87
CA GLY A 176 -41.65 -5.22 -16.21
C GLY A 176 -40.27 -5.84 -16.53
N PRO A 177 -39.80 -5.78 -17.79
CA PRO A 177 -38.54 -6.43 -18.23
C PRO A 177 -37.31 -5.97 -17.45
N LEU A 178 -37.32 -4.73 -16.96
CA LEU A 178 -36.26 -4.16 -16.13
C LEU A 178 -36.14 -4.88 -14.77
N ALA A 179 -37.25 -5.40 -14.23
CA ALA A 179 -37.26 -6.20 -13.00
C ALA A 179 -36.59 -7.58 -13.20
N THR A 180 -36.65 -8.14 -14.40
CA THR A 180 -35.89 -9.37 -14.73
C THR A 180 -34.43 -9.04 -14.95
N LEU A 181 -34.14 -7.92 -15.64
CA LEU A 181 -32.76 -7.49 -15.90
C LEU A 181 -31.98 -7.21 -14.62
N ARG A 182 -32.58 -6.55 -13.61
CA ARG A 182 -31.88 -6.29 -12.33
C ARG A 182 -31.34 -7.57 -11.68
N PHE A 183 -32.08 -8.68 -11.76
CA PHE A 183 -31.66 -9.96 -11.20
C PHE A 183 -30.39 -10.47 -11.88
N TRP A 184 -30.36 -10.49 -13.22
CA TRP A 184 -29.19 -10.91 -13.98
C TRP A 184 -27.98 -10.01 -13.75
N VAL A 185 -28.19 -8.70 -13.68
CA VAL A 185 -27.13 -7.74 -13.37
C VAL A 185 -26.58 -7.97 -11.95
N MET A 186 -27.44 -8.26 -10.97
CA MET A 186 -27.01 -8.62 -9.61
C MET A 186 -26.23 -9.95 -9.59
N MET A 187 -26.67 -10.96 -10.32
CA MET A 187 -25.94 -12.23 -10.44
C MET A 187 -24.56 -12.02 -11.08
N ALA A 188 -24.47 -11.21 -12.14
CA ALA A 188 -23.19 -10.84 -12.73
C ALA A 188 -22.29 -10.11 -11.72
N ALA A 189 -22.84 -9.19 -10.93
CA ALA A 189 -22.11 -8.50 -9.87
C ALA A 189 -21.60 -9.47 -8.78
N VAL A 190 -22.40 -10.46 -8.38
CA VAL A 190 -22.00 -11.52 -7.43
C VAL A 190 -20.87 -12.37 -8.01
N VAL A 191 -21.00 -12.82 -9.27
CA VAL A 191 -19.94 -13.60 -9.94
C VAL A 191 -18.65 -12.81 -10.02
N LEU A 192 -18.69 -11.55 -10.46
CA LEU A 192 -17.51 -10.67 -10.45
C LEU A 192 -16.94 -10.50 -9.03
N THR A 193 -17.81 -10.38 -8.03
CA THR A 193 -17.41 -10.25 -6.63
C THR A 193 -16.64 -11.47 -6.14
N VAL A 194 -17.13 -12.67 -6.44
CA VAL A 194 -16.50 -13.94 -6.07
C VAL A 194 -15.19 -14.13 -6.84
N VAL A 195 -15.18 -13.97 -8.16
CA VAL A 195 -13.98 -14.13 -9.00
C VAL A 195 -12.86 -13.20 -8.53
N THR A 196 -13.17 -11.91 -8.38
CA THR A 196 -12.18 -10.94 -7.88
C THR A 196 -11.78 -11.22 -6.44
N GLY A 197 -12.70 -11.71 -5.60
CA GLY A 197 -12.40 -12.14 -4.24
C GLY A 197 -11.37 -13.27 -4.19
N LEU A 198 -11.55 -14.29 -5.03
CA LEU A 198 -10.63 -15.43 -5.15
C LEU A 198 -9.25 -14.99 -5.65
N ASP A 199 -9.18 -14.09 -6.62
CA ASP A 199 -7.90 -13.54 -7.10
C ASP A 199 -7.14 -12.82 -5.97
N TYR A 200 -7.84 -12.07 -5.13
CA TYR A 200 -7.26 -11.41 -3.96
C TYR A 200 -6.77 -12.41 -2.90
N VAL A 201 -7.55 -13.46 -2.62
CA VAL A 201 -7.13 -14.51 -1.68
C VAL A 201 -5.88 -15.24 -2.19
N ARG A 202 -5.81 -15.55 -3.48
CA ARG A 202 -4.61 -16.15 -4.10
C ARG A 202 -3.39 -15.25 -3.91
N GLN A 203 -3.51 -13.95 -4.17
CA GLN A 203 -2.42 -12.99 -3.95
C GLN A 203 -2.00 -12.91 -2.49
N ALA A 204 -2.95 -12.91 -1.55
CA ALA A 204 -2.66 -12.90 -0.12
C ALA A 204 -1.91 -14.16 0.34
N VAL A 205 -2.30 -15.35 -0.16
CA VAL A 205 -1.62 -16.61 0.15
C VAL A 205 -0.19 -16.63 -0.39
N VAL A 206 0.03 -16.14 -1.62
CA VAL A 206 1.37 -16.02 -2.21
C VAL A 206 2.25 -15.09 -1.38
N LEU A 207 1.73 -13.92 -0.99
CA LEU A 207 2.47 -12.96 -0.18
C LEU A 207 2.85 -13.54 1.19
N ARG A 208 1.95 -14.28 1.84
CA ARG A 208 2.24 -14.96 3.12
C ARG A 208 3.35 -16.01 2.97
N ARG A 209 3.39 -16.76 1.86
CA ARG A 209 4.44 -17.74 1.60
C ARG A 209 5.81 -17.08 1.40
N LEU A 210 5.84 -15.95 0.69
CA LEU A 210 7.07 -15.17 0.48
C LEU A 210 7.58 -14.56 1.78
N GLY A 211 6.70 -14.05 2.64
CA GLY A 211 7.08 -13.55 3.96
C GLY A 211 7.71 -14.62 4.86
N LEU A 212 7.10 -15.81 4.93
CA LEU A 212 7.65 -16.94 5.67
C LEU A 212 8.99 -17.43 5.10
N ALA A 213 9.20 -17.31 3.78
CA ALA A 213 10.47 -17.65 3.15
C ALA A 213 11.56 -16.63 3.49
N ALA A 214 11.23 -15.33 3.51
CA ALA A 214 12.15 -14.26 3.90
C ALA A 214 12.55 -14.36 5.38
N GLU A 215 11.59 -14.65 6.28
CA GLU A 215 11.88 -14.89 7.71
C GLU A 215 12.83 -16.08 7.90
N ARG A 216 12.63 -17.17 7.15
CA ARG A 216 13.53 -18.33 7.18
C ARG A 216 14.92 -18.01 6.64
N ALA A 217 15.01 -17.23 5.56
CA ALA A 217 16.30 -16.81 5.00
C ALA A 217 17.07 -15.92 5.99
N ALA A 218 16.40 -14.95 6.61
CA ALA A 218 16.99 -14.09 7.63
C ALA A 218 17.43 -14.89 8.87
N ALA A 219 16.65 -15.89 9.29
CA ALA A 219 17.02 -16.77 10.40
C ALA A 219 18.26 -17.62 10.07
N LEU A 220 18.36 -18.16 8.84
CA LEU A 220 19.53 -18.90 8.38
C LEU A 220 20.77 -18.00 8.30
N GLU A 221 20.63 -16.78 7.78
CA GLU A 221 21.72 -15.80 7.72
C GLU A 221 22.23 -15.45 9.13
N ALA A 222 21.33 -15.18 10.07
CA ALA A 222 21.69 -14.93 11.47
C ALA A 222 22.43 -16.12 12.10
N VAL A 223 21.99 -17.36 11.84
CA VAL A 223 22.68 -18.56 12.32
C VAL A 223 24.07 -18.70 11.71
N THR A 224 24.23 -18.43 10.40
CA THR A 224 25.55 -18.48 9.74
C THR A 224 26.53 -17.43 10.27
N VAL A 225 26.03 -16.22 10.60
CA VAL A 225 26.87 -15.16 11.19
C VAL A 225 27.34 -15.56 12.58
N VAL A 226 26.45 -16.13 13.41
CA VAL A 226 26.81 -16.58 14.76
C VAL A 226 27.85 -17.72 14.70
N ALA A 227 27.65 -18.72 13.84
CA ALA A 227 28.61 -19.82 13.68
C ALA A 227 29.99 -19.33 13.22
N GLY A 228 30.05 -18.37 12.28
CA GLY A 228 31.31 -17.78 11.83
C GLY A 228 32.04 -16.97 12.92
N MET A 229 31.31 -16.35 13.84
CA MET A 229 31.90 -15.65 14.99
C MET A 229 32.49 -16.62 16.01
N GLU A 230 31.87 -17.78 16.22
CA GLU A 230 32.37 -18.84 17.11
C GLU A 230 33.66 -19.47 16.58
N ASP A 231 33.75 -19.74 15.27
CA ASP A 231 34.97 -20.25 14.63
C ASP A 231 36.13 -19.24 14.71
N ALA A 232 35.85 -17.95 14.51
CA ALA A 232 36.85 -16.88 14.64
C ALA A 232 37.33 -16.65 16.09
N ALA A 233 36.50 -16.99 17.08
CA ALA A 233 36.86 -16.96 18.50
C ALA A 233 37.58 -18.26 18.94
N GLY A 234 37.23 -19.40 18.36
CA GLY A 234 37.88 -20.69 18.57
C GLY A 234 39.30 -20.75 17.98
N GLY A 235 39.50 -20.19 16.79
CA GLY A 235 40.82 -20.08 16.16
C GLY A 235 41.81 -19.22 16.96
N ARG A 236 41.32 -18.26 17.74
CA ARG A 236 42.14 -17.40 18.61
C ARG A 236 42.58 -18.09 19.91
N ARG A 237 41.87 -19.12 20.38
CA ARG A 237 42.30 -19.93 21.55
C ARG A 237 43.33 -20.99 21.20
N SER A 238 43.41 -21.42 19.95
CA SER A 238 44.44 -22.39 19.52
C SER A 238 45.82 -21.74 19.27
N GLY A 239 45.89 -20.41 19.13
CA GLY A 239 47.14 -19.67 18.96
C GLY A 239 47.87 -19.29 20.25
N GLU A 240 47.21 -19.38 21.42
CA GLU A 240 47.75 -18.92 22.71
C GLU A 240 48.16 -20.06 23.66
N CYS A 241 48.28 -21.29 23.14
CA CYS A 241 48.82 -22.45 23.86
C CYS A 241 50.08 -22.99 23.16
N ALA A 242 51.06 -22.13 22.93
CA ALA A 242 52.43 -22.54 22.59
C ALA A 242 53.42 -21.46 23.04
N GLY A 243 53.65 -21.34 24.36
CA GLY A 243 54.64 -20.44 24.95
C GLY A 243 55.50 -21.15 25.99
N GLY A 244 56.75 -21.43 25.61
CA GLY A 244 57.87 -21.88 26.47
C GLY A 244 58.16 -23.38 26.37
N THR A 245 59.36 -23.89 26.13
CA THR A 245 60.74 -23.36 26.12
C THR A 245 61.63 -24.47 25.53
N ALA A 246 62.64 -24.14 24.70
CA ALA A 246 64.01 -24.68 24.76
C ALA A 246 64.76 -24.52 23.42
N GLU A 247 65.93 -23.87 23.54
CA GLU A 247 67.20 -24.06 22.82
C GLU A 247 67.26 -24.70 21.42
N GLY A 248 67.96 -23.99 20.53
CA GLY A 248 69.13 -24.60 19.88
C GLY A 248 69.16 -24.66 18.35
N VAL A 249 70.20 -24.02 17.80
CA VAL A 249 71.04 -24.52 16.68
C VAL A 249 70.67 -24.10 15.23
N VAL A 250 71.46 -23.13 14.73
CA VAL A 250 72.31 -23.11 13.50
C VAL A 250 71.71 -23.30 12.07
N GLU A 251 72.11 -22.37 11.19
CA GLU A 251 72.20 -22.42 9.69
C GLU A 251 70.89 -22.54 8.88
N THR A 252 70.72 -22.03 7.65
CA THR A 252 71.54 -21.28 6.68
C THR A 252 70.59 -20.65 5.64
N VAL A 253 70.97 -19.48 5.11
CA VAL A 253 70.92 -19.04 3.69
C VAL A 253 69.65 -19.26 2.84
N GLY A 254 69.16 -18.17 2.24
CA GLY A 254 68.46 -18.21 0.95
C GLY A 254 67.43 -17.09 0.71
N GLU A 255 67.86 -16.00 0.07
CA GLU A 255 67.04 -14.87 -0.40
C GLU A 255 66.24 -15.22 -1.71
N PRO A 256 65.44 -14.31 -2.32
CA PRO A 256 64.05 -14.56 -2.67
C PRO A 256 63.79 -14.59 -4.19
N ALA A 257 62.63 -15.08 -4.65
CA ALA A 257 62.03 -14.65 -5.92
C ALA A 257 60.69 -15.35 -6.20
N GLY A 258 59.74 -14.60 -6.75
CA GLY A 258 58.81 -15.15 -7.75
C GLY A 258 57.33 -14.86 -7.52
N GLU A 259 56.91 -13.61 -7.75
CA GLU A 259 55.55 -13.33 -8.24
C GLU A 259 55.33 -13.94 -9.65
N PRO A 260 54.07 -14.13 -10.08
CA PRO A 260 53.69 -15.01 -11.17
C PRO A 260 53.74 -14.32 -12.55
N PRO A 261 53.79 -15.11 -13.64
CA PRO A 261 53.29 -14.63 -14.92
C PRO A 261 52.27 -15.59 -15.55
N PHE A 262 51.55 -15.06 -16.55
CA PHE A 262 50.54 -15.66 -17.43
C PHE A 262 49.10 -15.64 -16.87
N GLY A 263 48.16 -14.81 -17.34
CA GLY A 263 48.10 -14.02 -18.58
C GLY A 263 47.73 -14.88 -19.79
N ASN A 264 46.44 -15.00 -20.12
CA ASN A 264 45.90 -14.43 -21.36
C ASN A 264 44.35 -14.50 -21.46
N PRO A 265 43.75 -13.63 -22.31
CA PRO A 265 42.32 -13.36 -22.45
C PRO A 265 41.71 -14.07 -23.67
N VAL A 266 40.39 -14.22 -23.69
CA VAL A 266 39.48 -14.30 -24.85
C VAL A 266 38.07 -14.25 -24.23
N GLY A 267 37.07 -13.50 -24.66
CA GLY A 267 36.89 -12.64 -25.82
C GLY A 267 35.40 -12.26 -25.86
N GLU A 268 35.16 -11.03 -26.30
CA GLU A 268 33.89 -10.46 -26.72
C GLU A 268 32.87 -11.46 -27.29
N ARG A 269 31.61 -11.26 -26.92
CA ARG A 269 30.55 -11.27 -27.93
C ARG A 269 29.54 -10.15 -27.69
N VAL A 270 29.73 -9.11 -28.49
CA VAL A 270 28.75 -8.09 -28.87
C VAL A 270 27.68 -8.71 -29.76
N ALA A 271 26.40 -8.42 -29.48
CA ALA A 271 25.32 -8.12 -30.43
C ALA A 271 24.00 -8.10 -29.62
N GLY A 272 23.21 -7.04 -29.53
CA GLY A 272 23.02 -5.96 -30.49
C GLY A 272 21.80 -6.25 -31.35
N SER A 273 20.73 -5.48 -31.09
CA SER A 273 19.81 -4.90 -32.07
C SER A 273 18.35 -5.40 -32.16
N ARG A 274 17.46 -4.38 -32.15
CA ARG A 274 16.12 -4.25 -32.77
C ARG A 274 14.95 -4.89 -32.02
N GLY A 275 13.85 -4.20 -31.68
CA GLY A 275 13.27 -2.96 -32.19
C GLY A 275 12.21 -3.24 -33.26
N ALA A 276 10.94 -3.27 -32.87
CA ALA A 276 9.68 -3.07 -33.64
C ALA A 276 8.52 -3.47 -32.70
N ALA A 277 7.51 -2.68 -32.33
CA ALA A 277 6.64 -1.76 -33.06
C ALA A 277 5.80 -2.46 -34.14
N GLU A 278 4.62 -2.96 -33.76
CA GLU A 278 3.42 -3.18 -34.61
C GLU A 278 2.24 -3.35 -33.63
N ALA A 279 1.25 -2.46 -33.51
CA ALA A 279 0.33 -1.87 -34.50
C ALA A 279 -0.61 -2.91 -35.14
N GLU A 280 -1.90 -2.69 -34.90
CA GLU A 280 -3.09 -3.21 -35.62
C GLU A 280 -3.45 -4.70 -35.52
N ARG A 281 -4.45 -5.01 -34.68
CA ARG A 281 -5.78 -5.51 -35.08
C ARG A 281 -6.74 -5.52 -33.89
#